data_AF-A0AAU5Z7V9-F1
#
_entry.id   AF-A0AAU5Z7V9-F1
#
_cell.length_a   1.000
_cell.length_b   1.000
_cell.length_c   1.000
_cell.angle_alpha   90.00
_cell.angle_beta   90.00
_cell.angle_gamma   90.00
#
_symmetry.space_group_name_H-M   'P 1'
#
loop_
_entity.id
_entity.type
_entity.pdbx_description
1 polymer ?
#
loop_
_entity_poly.entity_id
_entity_poly.type
_entity_poly.pdbx_seq_one_letter_code
_entity_poly.pdbx_strand_id
1 'polypeptide(L)'
;MTFGRGDESRWIRLRDDGTAATLTVKEIAHDGIDGTTETEVVVSDFEVTNELLARIGFRAKSYQENRRASFELDGAQLEIDWWPLIPPYLEIEGQSREHVVRVGEALGVSEDELTGENTVKVYARYGIDLTKISELRFPE
;
A
#
# COMPACT_ATOMS: atom_id res chain seq x y z
N MET A 1 0.98 -9.57 -3.65
CA MET A 1 1.86 -10.44 -2.84
C MET A 1 3.05 -9.66 -2.33
N THR A 2 3.53 -9.96 -1.12
CA THR A 2 4.78 -9.38 -0.58
C THR A 2 5.81 -10.47 -0.26
N PHE A 3 7.09 -10.13 -0.37
CA PHE A 3 8.22 -11.02 -0.10
C PHE A 3 9.28 -10.27 0.72
N GLY A 4 9.95 -10.94 1.66
CA GLY A 4 11.03 -10.32 2.44
C GLY A 4 11.96 -11.36 3.05
N ARG A 5 13.17 -10.94 3.44
CA ARG A 5 14.22 -11.84 4.01
C ARG A 5 14.48 -11.66 5.50
N GLY A 6 13.66 -10.89 6.21
CA GLY A 6 13.76 -10.68 7.67
C GLY A 6 14.17 -9.26 8.05
N ASP A 7 14.68 -8.47 7.11
CA ASP A 7 14.75 -7.01 7.22
C ASP A 7 13.38 -6.42 6.91
N GLU A 8 12.79 -5.68 7.86
CA GLU A 8 11.48 -5.03 7.69
C GLU A 8 11.59 -3.68 6.97
N SER A 9 12.80 -3.14 6.80
CA SER A 9 13.00 -1.91 6.05
C SER A 9 12.90 -2.10 4.54
N ARG A 10 12.92 -3.34 4.03
CA ARG A 10 12.84 -3.61 2.58
C ARG A 10 12.01 -4.83 2.24
N TRP A 11 11.19 -4.71 1.21
CA TRP A 11 10.39 -5.82 0.72
C TRP A 11 10.13 -5.71 -0.78
N ILE A 12 9.81 -6.86 -1.36
CA ILE A 12 9.34 -6.97 -2.74
C ILE A 12 7.81 -7.00 -2.70
N ARG A 13 7.16 -6.25 -3.59
CA ARG A 13 5.73 -6.32 -3.88
C ARG A 13 5.55 -6.77 -5.32
N LEU A 14 4.77 -7.83 -5.52
CA LEU A 14 4.23 -8.18 -6.83
C LEU A 14 2.72 -7.87 -6.78
N ARG A 15 2.26 -6.96 -7.63
CA ARG A 15 0.87 -6.50 -7.68
C ARG A 15 0.29 -6.75 -9.06
N ASP A 16 -1.00 -7.05 -9.10
CA ASP A 16 -1.84 -6.97 -10.29
C ASP A 16 -3.02 -6.07 -9.92
N ASP A 17 -3.29 -5.05 -10.72
CA ASP A 17 -4.40 -4.11 -10.52
C ASP A 17 -5.59 -4.38 -11.48
N GLY A 18 -5.53 -5.46 -12.25
CA GLY A 18 -6.49 -5.83 -13.28
C GLY A 18 -6.21 -5.22 -14.66
N THR A 19 -5.28 -4.27 -14.75
CA THR A 19 -4.82 -3.67 -16.01
C THR A 19 -3.37 -4.02 -16.29
N ALA A 20 -2.51 -3.99 -15.27
CA ALA A 20 -1.10 -4.32 -15.37
C ALA A 20 -0.61 -5.05 -14.11
N ALA A 21 0.42 -5.87 -14.30
CA ALA A 21 1.19 -6.44 -13.20
C ALA A 21 2.49 -5.66 -13.00
N THR A 22 2.83 -5.33 -11.76
CA THR A 22 4.08 -4.64 -11.41
C THR A 22 4.88 -5.40 -10.36
N LEU A 23 6.21 -5.33 -10.49
CA LEU A 23 7.16 -5.79 -9.49
C LEU A 23 7.89 -4.58 -8.92
N THR A 24 7.74 -4.37 -7.62
CA THR A 24 8.32 -3.24 -6.89
C THR A 24 9.28 -3.75 -5.82
N VAL A 25 10.45 -3.13 -5.69
CA VAL A 25 11.22 -3.17 -4.44
C VAL A 25 10.95 -1.88 -3.70
N LYS A 26 10.46 -1.99 -2.46
CA LYS A 26 10.22 -0.85 -1.56
C LYS A 26 11.26 -0.86 -0.44
N GLU A 27 11.77 0.32 -0.11
CA GLU A 27 12.74 0.53 0.95
C GLU A 27 12.31 1.72 1.82
N ILE A 28 12.18 1.51 3.13
CA ILE A 28 11.89 2.56 4.12
C ILE A 28 13.20 3.08 4.67
N ALA A 29 13.50 4.35 4.42
CA ALA A 29 14.57 5.10 5.06
C ALA A 29 14.12 5.70 6.41
N HIS A 30 12.87 6.19 6.52
CA HIS A 30 12.26 6.71 7.75
C HIS A 30 10.73 6.85 7.64
N ASP A 31 10.04 7.20 8.73
CA ASP A 31 8.57 7.34 8.80
C ASP A 31 8.03 8.68 8.23
N GLY A 32 8.84 9.40 7.46
CA GLY A 32 8.44 10.68 6.85
C GLY A 32 7.73 10.48 5.51
N ILE A 33 7.09 11.54 5.00
CA ILE A 33 6.35 11.51 3.72
C ILE A 33 7.26 11.09 2.54
N ASP A 34 8.54 11.47 2.59
CA ASP A 34 9.58 11.13 1.62
C ASP A 34 10.44 9.92 2.04
N GLY A 35 10.05 9.24 3.11
CA GLY A 35 10.86 8.21 3.75
C GLY A 35 10.81 6.83 3.09
N THR A 36 10.06 6.67 1.98
CA THR A 36 9.98 5.41 1.24
C THR A 36 10.43 5.62 -0.21
N THR A 37 11.37 4.81 -0.68
CA THR A 37 11.79 4.77 -2.07
C THR A 37 11.33 3.50 -2.75
N GLU A 38 10.94 3.61 -4.02
CA GLU A 38 10.42 2.49 -4.80
C GLU A 38 11.19 2.34 -6.12
N THR A 39 11.62 1.12 -6.43
CA THR A 39 12.09 0.75 -7.77
C THR A 39 11.07 -0.20 -8.37
N GLU A 40 10.36 0.25 -9.41
CA GLU A 40 9.23 -0.46 -9.99
C GLU A 40 9.42 -0.75 -11.48
N VAL A 41 8.97 -1.93 -11.91
CA VAL A 41 8.85 -2.30 -13.31
C VAL A 41 7.50 -2.95 -13.58
N VAL A 42 6.98 -2.73 -14.79
CA VAL A 42 5.86 -3.51 -15.32
C VAL A 42 6.37 -4.90 -15.74
N VAL A 43 5.65 -5.94 -15.36
CA VAL A 43 5.92 -7.32 -15.77
C VAL A 43 4.80 -7.83 -16.67
N SER A 44 5.13 -8.77 -17.56
CA SER A 44 4.17 -9.25 -18.56
C SER A 44 3.12 -10.21 -18.00
N ASP A 45 3.40 -10.86 -16.87
CA ASP A 45 2.53 -11.87 -16.27
C ASP A 45 2.79 -12.00 -14.76
N PHE A 46 1.73 -11.97 -13.96
CA PHE A 46 1.80 -12.04 -12.51
C PHE A 46 2.25 -13.43 -12.02
N GLU A 47 1.63 -14.50 -12.51
CA GLU A 47 1.88 -15.86 -12.03
C GLU A 47 3.28 -16.35 -12.42
N VAL A 48 3.72 -16.06 -13.65
CA VAL A 48 5.08 -16.39 -14.11
C VAL A 48 6.11 -15.62 -13.28
N THR A 49 5.86 -14.34 -12.97
CA THR A 49 6.80 -13.56 -12.13
C THR A 49 6.87 -14.11 -10.71
N ASN A 50 5.73 -14.50 -10.12
CA ASN A 50 5.69 -15.17 -8.83
C ASN A 50 6.48 -16.50 -8.85
N GLU A 51 6.34 -17.30 -9.90
CA GLU A 51 7.10 -18.53 -10.09
C GLU A 51 8.61 -18.28 -10.19
N LEU A 52 9.03 -17.25 -10.93
CA LEU A 52 10.44 -16.86 -11.04
C LEU A 52 11.03 -16.48 -9.69
N LEU A 53 10.31 -15.66 -8.90
CA LEU A 53 10.71 -15.30 -7.54
C LEU A 53 10.85 -16.54 -6.65
N ALA A 54 9.91 -17.48 -6.75
CA ALA A 54 9.97 -18.75 -6.03
C ALA A 54 11.20 -19.59 -6.37
N ARG A 55 11.54 -19.68 -7.66
CA ARG A 55 12.69 -20.45 -8.17
C ARG A 55 14.04 -19.88 -7.71
N ILE A 56 14.15 -18.57 -7.49
CA ILE A 56 15.36 -17.92 -6.97
C ILE A 56 15.38 -17.77 -5.44
N GLY A 57 14.41 -18.38 -4.75
CA GLY A 57 14.42 -18.52 -3.29
C GLY A 57 13.65 -17.48 -2.50
N PHE A 58 12.78 -16.68 -3.14
CA PHE A 58 11.79 -15.86 -2.43
C PHE A 58 10.51 -16.66 -2.20
N ARG A 59 9.86 -16.48 -1.05
CA ARG A 59 8.51 -17.01 -0.82
C ARG A 59 7.59 -15.87 -0.41
N ALA A 60 6.37 -15.89 -0.94
CA ALA A 60 5.36 -14.91 -0.58
C ALA A 60 5.09 -15.01 0.93
N LYS A 61 5.22 -13.89 1.63
CA LYS A 61 4.88 -13.76 3.06
C LYS A 61 3.40 -13.51 3.26
N SER A 62 2.82 -12.70 2.38
CA SER A 62 1.39 -12.41 2.40
C SER A 62 0.83 -12.21 1.00
N TYR A 63 -0.43 -12.59 0.85
CA TYR A 63 -1.32 -12.24 -0.25
C TYR A 63 -2.41 -11.33 0.29
N GLN A 64 -2.69 -10.23 -0.42
CA GLN A 64 -3.67 -9.23 0.00
C GLN A 64 -4.43 -8.73 -1.23
N GLU A 65 -5.73 -8.60 -1.09
CA GLU A 65 -6.63 -7.94 -2.04
C GLU A 65 -7.01 -6.56 -1.50
N ASN A 66 -7.04 -5.57 -2.39
CA ASN A 66 -7.71 -4.31 -2.14
C ASN A 66 -8.55 -3.92 -3.36
N ARG A 67 -9.51 -3.03 -3.17
CA ARG A 67 -10.15 -2.29 -4.26
C ARG A 67 -9.82 -0.83 -4.05
N ARG A 68 -9.57 -0.11 -5.13
CA ARG A 68 -9.14 1.29 -5.09
C ARG A 68 -9.88 2.09 -6.14
N ALA A 69 -10.31 3.30 -5.75
CA ALA A 69 -10.76 4.32 -6.67
C ALA A 69 -9.81 5.52 -6.55
N SER A 70 -9.18 5.89 -7.66
CA SER A 70 -8.17 6.94 -7.71
C SER A 70 -8.72 8.22 -8.36
N PHE A 71 -8.41 9.36 -7.76
CA PHE A 71 -8.79 10.69 -8.19
C PHE A 71 -7.60 11.64 -8.08
N GLU A 72 -7.71 12.83 -8.68
CA GLU A 72 -6.75 13.91 -8.52
C GLU A 72 -7.49 15.18 -8.08
N LEU A 73 -6.94 15.89 -7.09
CA LEU A 73 -7.43 17.17 -6.62
C LEU A 73 -6.25 18.07 -6.26
N ASP A 74 -6.19 19.26 -6.87
CA ASP A 74 -5.12 20.25 -6.66
C ASP A 74 -3.69 19.72 -6.79
N GLY A 75 -3.51 18.68 -7.63
CA GLY A 75 -2.23 18.01 -7.86
C GLY A 75 -1.83 16.99 -6.79
N ALA A 76 -2.71 16.68 -5.83
CA ALA A 76 -2.57 15.53 -4.94
C ALA A 76 -3.33 14.31 -5.52
N GLN A 77 -2.80 13.12 -5.26
CA GLN A 77 -3.52 11.88 -5.56
C GLN A 77 -4.41 11.50 -4.39
N LEU A 78 -5.65 11.13 -4.70
CA LEU A 78 -6.66 10.75 -3.73
C LEU A 78 -7.04 9.31 -4.02
N GLU A 79 -6.92 8.43 -3.02
CA GLU A 79 -7.20 7.01 -3.19
C GLU A 79 -8.21 6.56 -2.14
N ILE A 80 -9.44 6.27 -2.57
CA ILE A 80 -10.41 5.62 -1.71
C ILE A 80 -10.10 4.13 -1.73
N ASP A 81 -9.73 3.61 -0.57
CA ASP A 81 -9.23 2.27 -0.41
C ASP A 81 -10.23 1.41 0.36
N TRP A 82 -10.63 0.30 -0.27
CA TRP A 82 -11.36 -0.77 0.38
C TRP A 82 -10.39 -1.91 0.65
N TRP A 83 -10.28 -2.26 1.92
CA TRP A 83 -9.51 -3.39 2.39
C TRP A 83 -10.45 -4.37 3.13
N PRO A 84 -10.22 -5.69 3.05
CA PRO A 84 -11.04 -6.65 3.80
C PRO A 84 -11.00 -6.42 5.31
N LEU A 85 -12.09 -6.71 6.02
CA LEU A 85 -12.20 -6.65 7.50
C LEU A 85 -12.24 -5.24 8.13
N ILE A 86 -12.01 -4.16 7.39
CA ILE A 86 -12.08 -2.78 7.90
C ILE A 86 -12.94 -1.88 6.99
N PRO A 87 -13.53 -0.79 7.51
CA PRO A 87 -14.16 0.24 6.68
C PRO A 87 -13.16 0.88 5.70
N PRO A 88 -13.64 1.35 4.54
CA PRO A 88 -12.78 2.07 3.60
C PRO A 88 -12.30 3.39 4.19
N TYR A 89 -11.16 3.86 3.70
CA TYR A 89 -10.56 5.13 4.08
C TYR A 89 -9.96 5.84 2.86
N LEU A 90 -9.69 7.14 2.98
CA LEU A 90 -9.09 7.96 1.93
C LEU A 90 -7.60 8.15 2.23
N GLU A 91 -6.74 7.80 1.28
CA GLU A 91 -5.33 8.20 1.26
C GLU A 91 -5.20 9.50 0.44
N ILE A 92 -4.44 10.47 0.96
CA ILE A 92 -4.11 11.71 0.26
C ILE A 92 -2.59 11.77 0.13
N GLU A 93 -2.09 11.62 -1.09
CA GLU A 93 -0.67 11.71 -1.40
C GLU A 93 -0.35 13.07 -2.00
N GLY A 94 0.37 13.89 -1.23
CA GLY A 94 0.78 15.23 -1.60
C GLY A 94 2.30 15.39 -1.58
N GLN A 95 2.77 16.44 -2.25
CA GLN A 95 4.19 16.80 -2.35
C GLN A 95 4.83 17.27 -1.02
N SER A 96 4.01 17.62 -0.02
CA SER A 96 4.45 18.00 1.32
C SER A 96 3.31 17.81 2.32
N ARG A 97 3.62 17.90 3.61
CA ARG A 97 2.60 17.87 4.67
C ARG A 97 1.58 18.98 4.50
N GLU A 98 2.04 20.20 4.24
CA GLU A 98 1.20 21.38 4.05
C GLU A 98 0.28 21.21 2.85
N HIS A 99 0.77 20.55 1.80
CA HIS A 99 -0.05 20.20 0.64
C HIS A 99 -1.17 19.23 1.02
N VAL A 100 -0.86 18.15 1.76
CA VAL A 100 -1.86 17.19 2.24
C VAL A 100 -2.92 17.87 3.12
N VAL A 101 -2.50 18.73 4.06
CA VAL A 101 -3.42 19.46 4.94
C VAL A 101 -4.37 20.35 4.14
N ARG A 102 -3.86 21.13 3.19
CA ARG A 102 -4.68 22.00 2.31
C ARG A 102 -5.72 21.20 1.52
N VAL A 103 -5.35 20.03 1.01
CA VAL A 103 -6.28 19.15 0.26
C VAL A 103 -7.32 18.55 1.20
N GLY A 104 -6.94 18.15 2.41
CA GLY A 104 -7.87 17.72 3.46
C GLY A 104 -8.90 18.80 3.79
N GLU A 105 -8.45 20.04 4.00
CA GLU A 105 -9.34 21.18 4.25
C GLU A 105 -10.32 21.43 3.10
N ALA A 106 -9.86 21.29 1.85
CA ALA A 106 -10.72 21.41 0.66
C ALA A 106 -11.81 20.32 0.59
N LEU A 107 -11.56 19.16 1.19
CA LEU A 107 -12.53 18.06 1.35
C LEU A 107 -13.38 18.18 2.61
N GLY A 108 -13.16 19.22 3.43
CA GLY A 108 -13.87 19.44 4.69
C GLY A 108 -13.37 18.56 5.85
N VAL A 109 -12.15 18.04 5.76
CA VAL A 109 -11.48 17.25 6.80
C VAL A 109 -10.45 18.13 7.51
N SER A 110 -10.48 18.19 8.84
CA SER A 110 -9.52 19.01 9.59
C SER A 110 -8.17 18.30 9.80
N GLU A 111 -7.11 19.06 10.07
CA GLU A 111 -5.76 18.48 10.23
C GLU A 111 -5.69 17.44 11.37
N ASP A 112 -6.49 17.58 12.43
CA ASP A 112 -6.54 16.62 13.54
C ASP A 112 -7.21 15.28 13.20
N GLU A 113 -7.95 15.22 12.09
CA GLU A 113 -8.50 13.98 11.54
C GLU A 113 -7.51 13.27 10.61
N LEU A 114 -6.45 13.96 10.17
CA LEU A 114 -5.41 13.40 9.32
C LEU A 114 -4.40 12.58 10.12
N THR A 115 -3.88 11.53 9.50
CA THR A 115 -2.85 10.68 10.09
C THR A 115 -1.84 10.23 9.04
N GLY A 116 -0.57 10.08 9.45
CA GLY A 116 0.48 9.46 8.64
C GLY A 116 0.61 7.95 8.88
N GLU A 117 -0.45 7.32 9.36
CA GLU A 117 -0.45 5.88 9.63
C GLU A 117 -0.50 5.07 8.33
N ASN A 118 0.39 4.08 8.23
CA ASN A 118 0.32 3.09 7.18
C ASN A 118 -0.81 2.08 7.44
N THR A 119 -1.13 1.26 6.43
CA THR A 119 -2.21 0.26 6.48
C THR A 119 -2.10 -0.67 7.69
N VAL A 120 -0.89 -1.07 8.11
CA VAL A 120 -0.70 -1.93 9.32
C VAL A 120 -1.21 -1.24 10.58
N LYS A 121 -0.88 0.04 10.78
CA LYS A 121 -1.37 0.83 11.92
C LYS A 121 -2.87 1.08 11.84
N VAL A 122 -3.42 1.30 10.64
CA VAL A 122 -4.88 1.41 10.42
C VAL A 122 -5.59 0.14 10.88
N TYR A 123 -5.13 -1.06 10.48
CA TYR A 123 -5.71 -2.33 10.95
C TYR A 123 -5.62 -2.49 12.48
N ALA A 124 -4.52 -2.05 13.09
CA ALA A 124 -4.34 -2.13 14.54
C ALA A 124 -5.40 -1.32 15.31
N ARG A 125 -5.94 -0.22 14.75
CA ARG A 125 -7.07 0.54 15.34
C ARG A 125 -8.34 -0.30 15.49
N TYR A 126 -8.50 -1.32 14.64
CA TYR A 126 -9.61 -2.26 14.67
C TYR A 126 -9.28 -3.55 15.44
N GLY A 127 -8.14 -3.59 16.14
CA GLY A 127 -7.70 -4.75 16.91
C GLY A 127 -7.19 -5.92 16.07
N ILE A 128 -6.82 -5.66 14.80
CA ILE A 128 -6.37 -6.68 13.86
C ILE A 128 -4.86 -6.53 13.65
N ASP A 129 -4.12 -7.62 13.89
CA ASP A 129 -2.70 -7.71 13.58
C ASP A 129 -2.51 -8.18 12.13
N LEU A 130 -2.41 -7.23 11.20
CA LEU A 130 -2.26 -7.50 9.77
C LEU A 130 -1.02 -8.37 9.46
N THR A 131 0.04 -8.27 10.27
CA THR A 131 1.29 -9.01 10.04
C THR A 131 1.14 -10.52 10.23
N LYS A 132 0.10 -10.95 10.94
CA LYS A 132 -0.22 -12.37 11.17
C LYS A 132 -1.16 -12.96 10.12
N ILE A 133 -1.66 -12.15 9.19
CA ILE A 133 -2.59 -12.59 8.15
C ILE A 133 -1.78 -12.93 6.88
N SER A 134 -1.71 -14.23 6.55
CA SER A 134 -1.03 -14.69 5.34
C SER A 134 -1.85 -14.46 4.08
N GLU A 135 -3.19 -14.52 4.19
CA GLU A 135 -4.11 -14.24 3.08
C GLU A 135 -5.22 -13.32 3.56
N LEU A 136 -5.29 -12.12 2.97
CA LEU A 136 -6.32 -11.12 3.21
C LEU A 136 -7.13 -10.96 1.92
N ARG A 137 -8.37 -11.47 1.92
CA ARG A 137 -9.25 -11.50 0.75
C ARG A 137 -10.61 -10.91 1.07
N PHE A 138 -11.30 -10.39 0.07
CA PHE A 138 -12.70 -10.04 0.24
C PHE A 138 -13.54 -11.30 0.48
N PRO A 139 -14.62 -11.22 1.27
CA PRO A 139 -15.60 -12.30 1.33
C PRO A 139 -16.15 -12.60 -0.07
N GLU A 140 -16.39 -13.88 -0.34
CA GLU A 140 -17.12 -14.34 -1.54
C GLU A 140 -18.55 -13.78 -1.61
#